data_AF-A0A0L0BTI2-F1
#
_entry.id   AF-A0A0L0BTI2-F1
#
_cell.length_a   1.000
_cell.length_b   1.000
_cell.length_c   1.000
_cell.angle_alpha   90.00
_cell.angle_beta   90.00
_cell.angle_gamma   90.00
#
_symmetry.space_group_name_H-M   'P 1'
#
loop_
_entity.id
_entity.type
_entity.pdbx_description
1 polymer ?
#
loop_
_entity_poly.entity_id
_entity_poly.type
_entity_poly.pdbx_seq_one_letter_code
_entity_poly.pdbx_strand_id
1 'polypeptide(L)' 'NGETALHAAAMFGHMTVVKQLIAAGADINQTNHDGLTALQVARQQKYTSICEYLQERQRTNKNRNQQS' A
#
# COMPACT_ATOMS: atom_id res chain seq x y z
N ASN A 1 -13.34 11.83 1.68
CA ASN A 1 -12.93 10.58 2.36
C ASN A 1 -11.84 9.91 1.52
N GLY A 2 -10.63 10.47 1.52
CA GLY A 2 -9.45 9.94 0.79
C GLY A 2 -8.70 8.87 1.57
N GLU A 3 -8.99 8.70 2.86
CA GLU A 3 -8.48 7.57 3.63
C GLU A 3 -9.17 6.27 3.20
N THR A 4 -8.38 5.34 2.66
CA THR A 4 -8.86 4.02 2.22
C THR A 4 -8.59 2.96 3.28
N ALA A 5 -9.24 1.80 3.17
CA ALA A 5 -8.95 0.64 4.02
C ALA A 5 -7.46 0.25 4.00
N LEU A 6 -6.75 0.51 2.89
CA LEU A 6 -5.32 0.21 2.76
C LEU A 6 -4.47 1.14 3.64
N HIS A 7 -4.86 2.41 3.80
CA HIS A 7 -4.19 3.35 4.70
C HIS A 7 -4.35 2.93 6.16
N ALA A 8 -5.58 2.59 6.57
CA ALA A 8 -5.84 2.10 7.93
C ALA A 8 -5.05 0.82 8.22
N ALA A 9 -5.07 -0.17 7.31
CA ALA A 9 -4.33 -1.41 7.49
C ALA A 9 -2.80 -1.17 7.60
N ALA A 10 -2.26 -0.21 6.84
CA ALA A 10 -0.86 0.20 6.94
C ALA A 10 -0.56 0.99 8.22
N MET A 11 -1.49 1.82 8.71
CA MET A 11 -1.35 2.64 9.92
C MET A 11 -1.35 1.80 11.21
N PHE A 12 -2.15 0.73 11.23
CA PHE A 12 -2.28 -0.16 12.38
C PHE A 12 -1.39 -1.42 12.29
N GLY A 13 -0.64 -1.60 11.21
CA GLY A 13 0.30 -2.72 11.08
C GLY A 13 -0.36 -4.06 10.69
N HIS A 14 -1.56 -4.03 10.11
CA HIS A 14 -2.35 -5.22 9.80
C HIS A 14 -1.92 -5.88 8.48
N MET A 15 -0.77 -6.56 8.48
CA MET A 15 -0.17 -7.20 7.30
C MET A 15 -1.16 -8.09 6.51
N THR A 16 -1.94 -8.94 7.19
CA THR A 16 -2.90 -9.84 6.53
C THR A 16 -3.96 -9.05 5.75
N VAL A 17 -4.45 -7.96 6.34
CA VAL A 17 -5.46 -7.09 5.72
C VAL A 17 -4.85 -6.35 4.52
N VAL A 18 -3.61 -5.85 4.64
CA VAL A 18 -2.87 -5.24 3.51
C VAL A 18 -2.81 -6.20 2.32
N LYS A 19 -2.42 -7.46 2.54
CA LYS A 19 -2.35 -8.48 1.48
C LYS A 19 -3.72 -8.74 0.82
N GLN A 20 -4.77 -8.86 1.62
CA GLN A 20 -6.14 -9.08 1.12
C GLN A 20 -6.64 -7.91 0.28
N LEU A 21 -6.41 -6.67 0.73
CA LEU A 21 -6.82 -5.47 0.01
C LEU A 21 -6.09 -5.34 -1.33
N ILE A 22 -4.78 -5.58 -1.36
CA ILE A 22 -4.02 -5.58 -2.62
C ILE A 22 -4.50 -6.70 -3.56
N ALA A 23 -4.80 -7.89 -3.04
CA ALA A 23 -5.36 -8.98 -3.84
C ALA A 23 -6.75 -8.66 -4.40
N ALA A 24 -7.55 -7.88 -3.67
CA ALA A 24 -8.85 -7.37 -4.11
C ALA A 24 -8.76 -6.21 -5.11
N GLY A 25 -7.55 -5.77 -5.48
CA GLY A 25 -7.35 -4.70 -6.46
C GLY A 25 -7.35 -3.29 -5.87
N ALA A 26 -7.11 -3.13 -4.56
CA ALA A 26 -6.90 -1.81 -3.97
C ALA A 26 -5.76 -1.07 -4.66
N ASP A 27 -5.98 0.21 -4.98
CA ASP A 27 -4.94 1.05 -5.57
C ASP A 27 -3.85 1.34 -4.54
N ILE A 28 -2.65 0.82 -4.81
CA ILE A 28 -1.47 0.97 -3.97
C ILE A 28 -0.86 2.37 -4.02
N ASN A 29 -1.20 3.17 -5.03
CA ASN A 29 -0.70 4.53 -5.23
C ASN A 29 -1.70 5.61 -4.81
N GLN A 30 -2.91 5.22 -4.40
CA GLN A 30 -3.90 6.15 -3.88
C GLN A 30 -3.35 6.88 -2.65
N THR A 31 -3.52 8.19 -2.62
CA THR A 31 -3.15 9.05 -1.50
C THR A 31 -4.34 9.35 -0.60
N ASN A 32 -4.09 9.49 0.71
CA ASN A 32 -5.06 9.97 1.70
C ASN A 32 -5.19 11.51 1.70
N HIS A 33 -5.94 12.06 2.67
CA HIS A 33 -6.13 13.51 2.81
C HIS A 33 -4.82 14.31 3.03
N ASP A 34 -3.78 13.66 3.56
CA ASP A 34 -2.47 14.27 3.81
C ASP A 34 -1.53 14.13 2.60
N GLY A 35 -2.02 13.59 1.48
CA GLY A 35 -1.20 13.30 0.30
C GLY A 35 -0.27 12.10 0.50
N LEU A 36 -0.50 11.27 1.53
CA LEU A 36 0.32 10.10 1.84
C LEU A 36 -0.29 8.84 1.24
N THR A 37 0.54 8.01 0.64
CA THR A 37 0.22 6.64 0.24
C THR A 37 0.28 5.69 1.44
N ALA A 38 -0.34 4.52 1.32
CA ALA A 38 -0.25 3.47 2.34
C ALA A 38 1.21 3.07 2.69
N LEU A 39 2.13 3.12 1.72
CA LEU A 39 3.56 2.87 1.96
C LEU A 39 4.19 3.96 2.84
N GLN A 40 3.87 5.23 2.60
CA GLN A 40 4.38 6.33 3.41
C GLN A 40 3.83 6.28 4.83
N VAL A 41 2.55 5.93 5.00
CA VAL A 41 1.94 5.71 6.32
C VAL A 41 2.65 4.57 7.07
N ALA A 42 2.82 3.39 6.45
CA ALA A 42 3.55 2.28 7.08
C ALA A 42 5.00 2.64 7.45
N ARG A 43 5.65 3.49 6.66
CA ARG A 43 7.01 3.97 6.94
C ARG A 43 7.07 4.88 8.17
N GLN A 44 6.11 5.79 8.33
CA GLN A 44 6.03 6.64 9.53
C GLN A 44 5.84 5.80 10.80
N GLN A 45 5.05 4.73 10.69
CA GLN A 45 4.81 3.77 11.78
C GLN A 45 5.93 2.73 11.96
N LYS A 46 6.97 2.77 11.12
CA LYS A 46 8.13 1.85 11.14
C LYS A 46 7.75 0.37 10.94
N TYR A 47 6.66 0.09 10.22
CA TYR A 47 6.28 -1.28 9.86
C TYR A 47 7.05 -1.77 8.63
N THR A 48 8.29 -2.19 8.83
CA THR A 48 9.23 -2.57 7.76
C THR A 48 8.67 -3.66 6.84
N SER A 49 8.07 -4.72 7.39
CA SER A 49 7.52 -5.82 6.57
C SER A 49 6.41 -5.34 5.63
N ILE A 50 5.55 -4.42 6.08
CA ILE A 50 4.49 -3.82 5.24
C ILE A 50 5.11 -2.92 4.17
N CYS A 51 6.14 -2.15 4.54
CA CYS A 51 6.85 -1.30 3.59
C CYS A 51 7.48 -2.13 2.46
N GLU A 52 8.18 -3.22 2.81
CA GLU A 52 8.79 -4.14 1.85
C GLU A 52 7.75 -4.76 0.93
N TYR A 53 6.66 -5.26 1.50
CA TYR A 53 5.57 -5.85 0.73
C TYR A 53 4.96 -4.84 -0.26
N LEU A 54 4.58 -3.64 0.21
CA LEU A 54 3.99 -2.62 -0.66
C LEU A 54 4.97 -2.15 -1.75
N GLN A 55 6.26 -1.99 -1.43
CA GLN A 55 7.27 -1.60 -2.41
C GLN A 55 7.47 -2.67 -3.49
N GLU A 56 7.44 -3.95 -3.13
CA GLU A 56 7.51 -5.06 -4.08
C GLU A 56 6.28 -5.08 -5.00
N ARG A 57 5.08 -4.87 -4.45
CA ARG A 57 3.85 -4.78 -5.24
C ARG A 57 3.85 -3.59 -6.19
N GLN A 58 4.44 -2.46 -5.82
CA GLN A 58 4.61 -1.32 -6.73
C GLN A 58 5.54 -1.63 -7.91
N ARG A 59 6.67 -2.33 -7.67
CA ARG A 59 7.61 -2.73 -8.73
C ARG A 59 6.96 -3.69 -9.72
N THR A 60 6.27 -4.71 -9.20
CA THR A 60 5.58 -5.69 -10.04
C THR A 60 4.43 -5.09 -10.86
N ASN A 61 3.71 -4.10 -10.33
CA ASN A 61 2.69 -3.36 -11.10
C ASN A 61 3.28 -2.53 -12.25
N LYS A 62 4.47 -1.92 -12.07
CA LYS A 62 5.12 -1.17 -13.16
C LYS A 62 5.61 -2.07 -14.30
N ASN A 63 6.10 -3.27 -13.98
CA ASN A 63 6.64 -4.19 -14.99
C ASN A 63 5.55 -4.82 -15.88
N ARG A 64 4.33 -4.99 -15.37
CA ARG A 64 3.19 -5.45 -16.18
C ARG A 64 2.74 -4.44 -17.23
N ASN A 65 3.02 -3.15 -17.02
CA ASN A 65 2.63 -2.07 -17.92
C ASN A 65 3.71 -1.72 -18.96
N GLN A 66 4.80 -2.50 -19.03
CA GLN A 66 5.89 -2.34 -20.00
C GLN A 66 6.12 -3.58 -20.89
N GLN A 67 5.23 -4.59 -20.84
CA GLN A 67 5.27 -5.78 -21.70
C GLN A 67 4.19 -5.76 -22.80
N SER A 68 3.73 -4.58 -23.21
CA SER A 68 2.83 -4.40 -24.37
C SER A 68 3.63 -3.94 -25.59
#